data_AF-A0A6N7MAN4-F1
#
_entry.id   AF-A0A6N7MAN4-F1
#
_cell.length_a   1.000
_cell.length_b   1.000
_cell.length_c   1.000
_cell.angle_alpha   90.00
_cell.angle_beta   90.00
_cell.angle_gamma   90.00
#
_symmetry.space_group_name_H-M   'P 1'
#
loop_
_entity.id
_entity.type
_entity.pdbx_description
1 polymer ?
#
loop_
_entity_poly.entity_id
_entity_poly.type
_entity_poly.pdbx_seq_one_letter_code
_entity_poly.pdbx_strand_id
1 'polypeptide(L)'
;MGAVSRNLTIIDPFSEATLTSSTLADVSGRSFYFFKNMILVLAREKSSREEARLVFLHPTTLETLERGKEDMYDDSMLFIQGGFIYGVMKKGSDYRLARFDEELILTAQSEQSVDKDSFIATFGDKLYVNSEEGSVLVLDKNDLSRKAVITAE
;
A
#
# COMPACT_ATOMS: atom_id res chain seq x y z
N MET A 1 4.62 -22.06 20.64
CA MET A 1 4.43 -21.24 19.42
C MET A 1 3.95 -19.87 19.87
N GLY A 2 4.75 -18.82 19.70
CA GLY A 2 4.29 -17.45 19.96
C GLY A 2 3.55 -16.93 18.73
N ALA A 3 2.37 -16.35 18.93
CA ALA A 3 1.68 -15.61 17.88
C ALA A 3 2.18 -14.16 17.92
N VAL A 4 2.73 -13.66 16.82
CA VAL A 4 3.01 -12.23 16.65
C VAL A 4 1.74 -11.59 16.09
N SER A 5 1.07 -10.73 16.85
CA SER A 5 0.00 -9.88 16.30
C SER A 5 0.56 -8.52 15.92
N ARG A 6 0.42 -8.10 14.67
CA ARG A 6 0.73 -6.73 14.25
C ARG A 6 -0.54 -5.90 14.26
N ASN A 7 -0.70 -5.08 15.30
CA ASN A 7 -1.83 -4.16 15.45
C ASN A 7 -1.31 -2.73 15.46
N LEU A 8 -2.15 -1.78 15.04
CA LEU A 8 -1.90 -0.37 15.30
C LEU A 8 -2.43 -0.01 16.69
N THR A 9 -1.61 0.64 17.51
CA THR A 9 -1.95 1.03 18.88
C THR A 9 -1.63 2.50 19.11
N ILE A 10 -2.57 3.23 19.70
CA ILE A 10 -2.33 4.59 20.20
C ILE A 10 -1.97 4.48 21.68
N ILE A 11 -0.87 5.13 22.06
CA ILE A 11 -0.39 5.20 23.44
C ILE A 11 -0.43 6.65 23.95
N ASP A 12 -0.61 6.80 25.25
CA ASP A 12 -0.29 8.05 25.94
C ASP A 12 1.19 8.04 26.32
N PRO A 13 2.03 8.93 25.75
CA PRO A 13 3.46 8.94 26.03
C PRO A 13 3.79 9.38 27.46
N PHE A 14 2.88 10.04 28.18
CA PHE A 14 3.12 10.50 29.54
C PHE A 14 2.80 9.44 30.58
N SER A 15 1.69 8.71 30.41
CA SER A 15 1.27 7.65 31.33
C SER A 15 1.73 6.26 30.92
N GLU A 16 2.37 6.12 29.76
CA GLU A 16 2.77 4.84 29.16
C GLU A 16 1.60 3.85 28.97
N ALA A 17 0.37 4.37 28.92
CA ALA A 17 -0.83 3.57 28.80
C ALA A 17 -1.27 3.38 27.34
N THR A 18 -1.89 2.23 27.05
CA THR A 18 -2.61 2.03 25.79
C THR A 18 -3.94 2.77 25.83
N LEU A 19 -4.18 3.66 24.85
CA LEU A 19 -5.44 4.38 24.70
C LEU A 19 -6.44 3.60 23.84
N THR A 20 -5.98 3.05 22.71
CA THR A 20 -6.80 2.20 21.84
C THR A 20 -5.92 1.32 20.95
N SER A 21 -6.50 0.24 20.43
CA SER A 21 -5.86 -0.67 19.48
C SER A 21 -6.83 -1.06 18.37
N SER A 22 -6.34 -1.15 17.14
CA SER A 22 -7.13 -1.57 15.97
C SER A 22 -7.60 -3.02 16.12
N THR A 23 -8.81 -3.32 15.62
CA THR A 23 -9.35 -4.69 15.58
C THR A 23 -8.88 -5.51 14.37
N LEU A 24 -8.27 -4.85 13.37
CA LEU A 24 -7.63 -5.48 12.21
C LEU A 24 -6.59 -6.51 12.65
N ALA A 25 -6.40 -7.56 11.85
CA ALA A 25 -5.24 -8.40 12.02
C ALA A 25 -4.15 -8.02 11.05
N ASP A 26 -2.96 -7.96 11.60
CA ASP A 26 -1.74 -7.94 10.82
C ASP A 26 -1.66 -6.72 9.90
N VAL A 27 -1.59 -5.54 10.52
CA VAL A 27 -1.16 -4.32 9.82
C VAL A 27 0.18 -4.62 9.16
N SER A 28 0.13 -4.68 7.84
CA SER A 28 1.17 -5.16 6.93
C SER A 28 1.98 -3.95 6.40
N GLY A 29 3.15 -4.18 5.79
CA GLY A 29 3.93 -3.09 5.16
C GLY A 29 4.74 -2.19 6.11
N ARG A 30 4.80 -2.54 7.41
CA ARG A 30 5.59 -1.87 8.47
C ARG A 30 5.39 -0.35 8.59
N SER A 31 4.38 0.21 7.94
CA SER A 31 4.17 1.66 7.81
C SER A 31 2.68 1.97 7.84
N PHE A 32 2.37 3.16 8.35
CA PHE A 32 1.05 3.78 8.26
C PHE A 32 1.26 5.23 7.81
N TYR A 33 0.26 5.79 7.15
CA TYR A 33 0.34 7.14 6.61
C TYR A 33 -0.85 7.94 7.07
N PHE A 34 -0.62 9.17 7.53
CA PHE A 34 -1.72 10.13 7.65
C PHE A 34 -2.13 10.57 6.25
N PHE A 35 -3.39 10.34 5.92
CA PHE A 35 -3.99 10.76 4.66
C PHE A 35 -5.21 11.62 4.99
N LYS A 36 -5.06 12.93 4.83
CA LYS A 36 -6.03 13.92 5.34
C LYS A 36 -6.28 13.69 6.84
N ASN A 37 -7.53 13.44 7.24
CA ASN A 37 -7.93 13.18 8.63
C ASN A 37 -8.12 11.67 8.91
N MET A 38 -7.46 10.81 8.15
CA MET A 38 -7.54 9.36 8.27
C MET A 38 -6.14 8.76 8.36
N ILE A 39 -6.06 7.54 8.87
CA ILE A 39 -4.83 6.73 8.81
C ILE A 39 -5.00 5.69 7.71
N LEU A 40 -4.13 5.74 6.71
CA LEU A 40 -4.01 4.71 5.69
C LEU A 40 -3.07 3.61 6.16
N VAL A 41 -3.54 2.36 6.06
CA VAL A 41 -2.75 1.16 6.30
C VAL A 41 -2.97 0.12 5.22
N LEU A 42 -2.03 -0.81 5.12
CA LEU A 42 -2.17 -2.08 4.42
C LEU A 42 -2.50 -3.13 5.50
N ALA A 43 -3.62 -3.84 5.40
CA ALA A 43 -4.03 -4.74 6.47
C ALA A 43 -4.89 -5.92 6.00
N ARG A 44 -4.87 -7.00 6.80
CA ARG A 44 -5.75 -8.15 6.66
C ARG A 44 -6.86 -8.12 7.70
N GLU A 45 -7.88 -8.95 7.51
CA GLU A 45 -8.89 -9.18 8.53
C GLU A 45 -8.52 -10.36 9.43
N LYS A 46 -8.86 -10.26 10.72
CA LYS A 46 -8.42 -11.18 11.79
C LYS A 46 -8.90 -12.62 11.69
N SER A 47 -9.85 -12.87 10.79
CA SER A 47 -10.43 -14.18 10.52
C SER A 47 -10.28 -14.61 9.07
N SER A 48 -9.68 -13.79 8.20
CA SER A 48 -9.66 -14.04 6.77
C SER A 48 -8.33 -14.64 6.32
N ARG A 49 -8.38 -15.63 5.43
CA ARG A 49 -7.24 -15.95 4.53
C ARG A 49 -7.15 -14.94 3.36
N GLU A 50 -7.92 -13.86 3.42
CA GLU A 50 -7.93 -12.82 2.39
C GLU A 50 -6.58 -12.10 2.37
N GLU A 51 -6.23 -11.67 1.17
CA GLU A 51 -5.04 -10.87 0.92
C GLU A 51 -5.16 -9.51 1.61
N ALA A 52 -4.02 -8.87 1.89
CA ALA A 52 -4.04 -7.54 2.48
C ALA A 52 -4.69 -6.54 1.54
N ARG A 53 -5.33 -5.51 2.09
CA ARG A 53 -5.98 -4.43 1.33
C ARG A 53 -5.62 -3.07 1.91
N LEU A 54 -5.83 -2.03 1.12
CA LEU A 54 -5.83 -0.66 1.62
C LEU A 54 -7.01 -0.45 2.56
N VAL A 55 -6.76 0.15 3.72
CA VAL A 55 -7.78 0.44 4.73
C VAL A 55 -7.56 1.84 5.28
N PHE A 56 -8.63 2.63 5.34
CA PHE A 56 -8.65 3.86 6.12
C PHE A 56 -9.20 3.60 7.52
N LEU A 57 -8.49 4.10 8.52
CA LEU A 57 -8.88 4.05 9.92
C LEU A 57 -9.15 5.46 10.46
N HIS A 58 -10.11 5.55 11.38
CA HIS A 58 -10.33 6.76 12.15
C HIS A 58 -9.10 7.04 13.04
N PRO A 59 -8.54 8.26 13.04
CA PRO A 59 -7.23 8.54 13.65
C PRO A 59 -7.21 8.42 15.17
N THR A 60 -8.38 8.48 15.83
CA THR A 60 -8.50 8.39 17.29
C THR A 60 -9.06 7.05 17.78
N THR A 61 -10.05 6.46 17.10
CA THR A 61 -10.70 5.22 17.55
C THR A 61 -10.06 3.98 16.92
N LEU A 62 -9.33 4.15 15.80
CA LEU A 62 -8.81 3.07 14.94
C LEU A 62 -9.89 2.15 14.36
N GLU A 63 -11.13 2.61 14.31
CA GLU A 63 -12.22 1.93 13.61
C GLU A 63 -12.04 2.05 12.09
N THR A 64 -12.37 0.99 11.37
CA THR A 64 -12.35 0.99 9.90
C THR A 64 -13.39 1.97 9.36
N LEU A 65 -12.92 2.96 8.62
CA LEU A 65 -13.77 3.91 7.89
C LEU A 65 -14.08 3.40 6.50
N GLU A 66 -13.08 2.88 5.80
CA GLU A 66 -13.20 2.41 4.42
C GLU A 66 -12.17 1.32 4.13
N ARG A 67 -12.52 0.43 3.20
CA ARG A 67 -11.66 -0.67 2.77
C ARG A 67 -11.69 -0.79 1.26
N GLY A 68 -10.51 -0.77 0.65
CA GLY A 68 -10.32 -1.02 -0.77
C GLY A 68 -10.77 -2.44 -1.16
N LYS A 69 -10.99 -2.64 -2.45
CA LYS A 69 -11.45 -3.93 -3.01
C LYS A 69 -10.32 -4.79 -3.55
N GLU A 70 -9.21 -4.15 -3.94
CA GLU A 70 -8.09 -4.82 -4.58
C GLU A 70 -7.21 -5.54 -3.57
N ASP A 71 -6.76 -6.74 -3.97
CA ASP A 71 -5.83 -7.55 -3.21
C ASP A 71 -4.41 -7.02 -3.41
N MET A 72 -3.78 -6.59 -2.32
CA MET A 72 -2.47 -5.94 -2.30
C MET A 72 -1.38 -6.96 -1.95
N TYR A 73 -0.16 -6.67 -2.37
CA TYR A 73 1.00 -7.31 -1.78
C TYR A 73 1.23 -6.78 -0.36
N ASP A 74 1.31 -7.69 0.60
CA ASP A 74 1.25 -7.39 2.03
C ASP A 74 2.38 -6.50 2.53
N ASP A 75 3.58 -6.67 1.96
CA ASP A 75 4.75 -5.85 2.28
C ASP A 75 4.99 -4.76 1.23
N SER A 76 3.98 -4.42 0.44
CA SER A 76 4.10 -3.39 -0.58
C SER A 76 4.43 -2.04 0.03
N MET A 77 5.42 -1.37 -0.55
CA MET A 77 5.66 0.05 -0.33
C MET A 77 4.44 0.84 -0.81
N LEU A 78 3.86 1.64 0.10
CA LEU A 78 2.90 2.67 -0.29
C LEU A 78 3.62 3.98 -0.58
N PHE A 79 3.27 4.60 -1.69
CA PHE A 79 3.77 5.92 -2.07
C PHE A 79 2.59 6.85 -2.32
N ILE A 80 2.56 8.01 -1.67
CA ILE A 80 1.44 8.95 -1.74
C ILE A 80 1.91 10.23 -2.40
N GLN A 81 1.25 10.65 -3.47
CA GLN A 81 1.62 11.88 -4.16
C GLN A 81 0.44 12.46 -4.95
N GLY A 82 0.17 13.76 -4.74
CA GLY A 82 -0.84 14.49 -5.51
C GLY A 82 -2.27 13.95 -5.34
N GLY A 83 -2.61 13.48 -4.13
CA GLY A 83 -3.94 12.91 -3.84
C GLY A 83 -4.11 11.45 -4.27
N PHE A 84 -3.10 10.86 -4.92
CA PHE A 84 -3.12 9.45 -5.30
C PHE A 84 -2.29 8.59 -4.36
N ILE A 85 -2.74 7.35 -4.17
CA ILE A 85 -2.07 6.31 -3.43
C ILE A 85 -1.54 5.30 -4.44
N TYR A 86 -0.25 5.00 -4.37
CA TYR A 86 0.40 4.00 -5.21
C TYR A 86 0.85 2.84 -4.35
N GLY A 87 0.73 1.63 -4.89
CA GLY A 87 1.18 0.41 -4.24
C GLY A 87 1.15 -0.76 -5.22
N VAL A 88 1.65 -1.91 -4.81
CA VAL A 88 1.72 -3.11 -5.62
C VAL A 88 0.54 -4.02 -5.29
N MET A 89 -0.28 -4.30 -6.29
CA MET A 89 -1.40 -5.25 -6.20
C MET A 89 -0.99 -6.64 -6.69
N LYS A 90 -1.62 -7.67 -6.13
CA LYS A 90 -1.54 -9.04 -6.64
C LYS A 90 -2.53 -9.21 -7.79
N LYS A 91 -2.11 -9.85 -8.87
CA LYS A 91 -2.97 -10.20 -10.01
C LYS A 91 -2.66 -11.60 -10.52
N GLY A 92 -3.28 -12.60 -9.90
CA GLY A 92 -2.94 -14.00 -10.14
C GLY A 92 -1.55 -14.32 -9.58
N SER A 93 -0.64 -14.80 -10.42
CA SER A 93 0.77 -15.03 -10.07
C SER A 93 1.64 -13.77 -10.13
N ASP A 94 1.15 -12.72 -10.79
CA ASP A 94 1.91 -11.53 -11.14
C ASP A 94 1.63 -10.38 -10.17
N TYR A 95 2.46 -9.36 -10.23
CA TYR A 95 2.32 -8.14 -9.45
C TYR A 95 2.19 -6.93 -10.36
N ARG A 96 1.29 -6.00 -10.03
CA ARG A 96 1.07 -4.79 -10.82
C ARG A 96 1.25 -3.56 -9.95
N LEU A 97 1.87 -2.52 -10.48
CA LEU A 97 1.77 -1.23 -9.84
C LEU A 97 0.35 -0.72 -10.04
N ALA A 98 -0.31 -0.37 -8.95
CA ALA A 98 -1.64 0.18 -8.92
C ALA A 98 -1.63 1.63 -8.43
N ARG A 99 -2.55 2.43 -8.95
CA ARG A 99 -2.86 3.77 -8.45
C ARG A 99 -4.30 3.82 -8.01
N PHE A 100 -4.52 4.31 -6.81
CA PHE A 100 -5.83 4.51 -6.19
C PHE A 100 -6.08 5.99 -5.94
N ASP A 101 -7.33 6.38 -5.99
CA ASP A 101 -7.77 7.70 -5.54
C ASP A 101 -7.99 7.75 -4.01
N GLU A 102 -8.59 8.84 -3.56
CA GLU A 102 -8.83 9.15 -2.16
C GLU A 102 -9.99 8.34 -1.56
N GLU A 103 -10.71 7.56 -2.37
CA GLU A 103 -11.81 6.65 -1.99
C GLU A 103 -11.35 5.18 -2.10
N LEU A 104 -10.03 4.94 -2.18
CA LEU A 104 -9.43 3.62 -2.36
C LEU A 104 -9.91 2.89 -3.64
N ILE A 105 -10.37 3.64 -4.65
CA ILE A 105 -10.81 3.09 -5.93
C ILE A 105 -9.60 3.02 -6.87
N LEU A 106 -9.41 1.85 -7.51
CA LEU A 106 -8.38 1.66 -8.51
C LEU A 106 -8.64 2.56 -9.72
N THR A 107 -7.73 3.49 -10.00
CA THR A 107 -7.83 4.45 -11.12
C THR A 107 -6.89 4.13 -12.28
N ALA A 108 -5.79 3.41 -12.03
CA ALA A 108 -4.87 2.94 -13.07
C ALA A 108 -4.05 1.75 -12.55
N GLN A 109 -3.52 0.92 -13.47
CA GLN A 109 -2.56 -0.14 -13.15
C GLN A 109 -1.56 -0.32 -14.28
N SER A 110 -0.35 -0.80 -13.97
CA SER A 110 0.65 -1.11 -14.98
C SER A 110 0.24 -2.31 -15.85
N GLU A 111 0.47 -2.21 -17.17
CA GLU A 111 0.26 -3.33 -18.10
C GLU A 111 1.34 -4.42 -17.99
N GLN A 112 2.49 -4.10 -17.41
CA GLN A 112 3.60 -5.03 -17.19
C GLN A 112 3.65 -5.46 -15.72
N SER A 113 4.18 -6.65 -15.50
CA SER A 113 4.47 -7.11 -14.14
C SER A 113 5.61 -6.29 -13.55
N VAL A 114 5.53 -6.03 -12.25
CA VAL A 114 6.54 -5.29 -11.49
C VAL A 114 7.11 -6.20 -10.40
N ASP A 115 8.29 -5.89 -9.90
CA ASP A 115 8.80 -6.55 -8.70
C ASP A 115 7.92 -6.16 -7.49
N LYS A 116 7.52 -7.16 -6.71
CA LYS A 116 6.64 -6.98 -5.54
C LYS A 116 7.24 -6.06 -4.46
N ASP A 117 8.57 -6.06 -4.35
CA ASP A 117 9.35 -5.27 -3.39
C ASP A 117 9.92 -4.01 -4.08
N SER A 118 9.42 -3.63 -5.26
CA SER A 118 9.89 -2.46 -5.99
C SER A 118 9.77 -1.17 -5.19
N PHE A 119 10.84 -0.37 -5.19
CA PHE A 119 10.76 1.03 -4.80
C PHE A 119 9.96 1.83 -5.84
N ILE A 120 9.19 2.82 -5.39
CA ILE A 120 8.42 3.71 -6.26
C ILE A 120 9.05 5.10 -6.22
N ALA A 121 9.50 5.59 -7.37
CA ALA A 121 10.06 6.94 -7.51
C ALA A 121 9.33 7.74 -8.60
N THR A 122 9.35 9.07 -8.52
CA THR A 122 8.72 9.94 -9.52
C THR A 122 9.65 11.09 -9.93
N PHE A 123 9.57 11.48 -11.20
CA PHE A 123 10.26 12.66 -11.73
C PHE A 123 9.45 13.25 -12.89
N GLY A 124 8.95 14.48 -12.71
CA GLY A 124 8.06 15.10 -13.69
C GLY A 124 6.76 14.30 -13.87
N ASP A 125 6.49 13.91 -15.11
CA ASP A 125 5.36 13.09 -15.54
C ASP A 125 5.64 11.58 -15.49
N LYS A 126 6.81 11.18 -15.00
CA LYS A 126 7.26 9.78 -14.98
C LYS A 126 7.23 9.18 -13.59
N LEU A 127 6.97 7.88 -13.57
CA LEU A 127 7.07 7.01 -12.40
C LEU A 127 7.99 5.83 -12.73
N TYR A 128 8.84 5.45 -11.78
CA TYR A 128 9.85 4.42 -11.94
C TYR A 128 9.60 3.29 -10.94
N VAL A 129 9.62 2.06 -11.44
CA VAL A 129 9.50 0.81 -10.68
C VAL A 129 10.40 -0.25 -11.29
N ASN A 130 10.81 -1.23 -10.50
CA ASN A 130 11.52 -2.40 -10.96
C ASN A 130 10.53 -3.38 -11.60
N SER A 131 10.94 -3.96 -12.72
CA SER A 131 10.34 -5.19 -13.26
C SER A 131 10.82 -6.41 -12.46
N GLU A 132 10.12 -7.53 -12.60
CA GLU A 132 10.54 -8.81 -12.02
C GLU A 132 11.93 -9.27 -12.52
N GLU A 133 12.34 -8.83 -13.72
CA GLU A 133 13.63 -9.16 -14.31
C GLU A 133 14.77 -8.24 -13.83
N GLY A 134 14.49 -7.28 -12.94
CA GLY A 134 15.48 -6.35 -12.39
C GLY A 134 15.78 -5.12 -13.26
N SER A 135 15.15 -4.99 -14.44
CA SER A 135 15.17 -3.74 -15.21
C SER A 135 14.24 -2.69 -14.59
N VAL A 136 14.50 -1.40 -14.84
CA VAL A 136 13.63 -0.31 -14.37
C VAL A 136 12.61 0.04 -15.46
N LEU A 137 11.33 -0.13 -15.14
CA LEU A 137 10.22 0.33 -15.96
C LEU A 137 10.00 1.82 -15.72
N VAL A 138 9.86 2.56 -16.82
CA VAL A 138 9.46 3.98 -16.81
C VAL A 138 8.00 4.04 -17.26
N LEU A 139 7.12 4.51 -16.38
CA LEU A 139 5.68 4.58 -16.59
C LEU A 139 5.23 6.04 -16.68
N ASP A 140 4.14 6.30 -17.41
CA ASP A 140 3.40 7.55 -17.30
C ASP A 140 2.75 7.63 -15.92
N LYS A 141 2.92 8.75 -15.21
CA LYS A 141 2.29 8.92 -13.90
C LYS A 141 0.75 9.03 -13.99
N ASN A 142 0.20 9.42 -15.15
CA ASN A 142 -1.23 9.68 -15.34
C ASN A 142 -2.05 8.42 -15.63
N ASP A 143 -1.47 7.42 -16.29
CA ASP A 143 -2.20 6.19 -16.67
C ASP A 143 -1.42 4.90 -16.40
N LEU A 144 -0.18 4.99 -15.91
CA LEU A 144 0.74 3.86 -15.67
C LEU A 144 1.10 3.06 -16.93
N SER A 145 0.89 3.61 -18.12
CA SER A 145 1.37 3.02 -19.38
C SER A 145 2.89 3.03 -19.45
N ARG A 146 3.48 1.98 -20.03
CA ARG A 146 4.93 1.91 -20.22
C ARG A 146 5.39 2.98 -21.23
N LYS A 147 6.35 3.80 -20.82
CA LYS A 147 7.07 4.73 -21.70
C LYS A 147 8.44 4.20 -22.15
N ALA A 148 9.18 3.54 -21.25
CA ALA A 148 10.50 3.00 -21.55
C ALA A 148 10.89 1.88 -20.57
N VAL A 149 12.01 1.21 -20.87
CA VAL A 149 12.69 0.26 -19.97
C VAL A 149 14.16 0.65 -19.92
N ILE A 150 14.75 0.65 -18.72
CA ILE A 150 16.16 0.90 -18.49
C ILE A 150 16.77 -0.39 -17.93
N THR A 151 17.72 -0.97 -18.67
CA THR A 151 18.49 -2.13 -18.24
C THR A 151 19.82 -1.67 -17.67
N ALA A 152 20.26 -2.26 -16.55
CA ALA A 152 21.65 -2.13 -16.11
C ALA A 152 22.53 -2.90 -17.11
N GLU A 153 23.60 -2.24 -17.60
CA GLU A 153 24.66 -2.86 -18.39
C GLU A 153 25.58 -3.73 -17.53
#